data_AF-A0A7C3KXW8-F1
#
_entry.id   AF-A0A7C3KXW8-F1
#
_cell.length_a   1.000
_cell.length_b   1.000
_cell.length_c   1.000
_cell.angle_alpha   90.00
_cell.angle_beta   90.00
_cell.angle_gamma   90.00
#
_symmetry.space_group_name_H-M   'P 1'
#
loop_
_entity.id
_entity.type
_entity.pdbx_description
1 polymer ?
#
loop_
_entity_poly.entity_id
_entity_poly.type
_entity_poly.pdbx_seq_one_letter_code
_entity_poly.pdbx_strand_id
1 'polypeptide(L)' 'ASRAIKRATGKVPALIKSGGSIPVAGMLKDKLGLDTIFMGFGLDDDRVHSPNEKFELSCFRMGARTHALFMDELRRP' A
#
# COMPACT_ATOMS: atom_id res chain seq x y z
N ALA A 1 8.02 5.22 0.73
CA ALA A 1 6.81 4.64 1.35
C ALA A 1 6.82 4.72 2.87
N SER A 2 7.77 4.07 3.58
CA SER A 2 7.75 3.99 5.06
C SER A 2 7.66 5.36 5.77
N ARG A 3 8.45 6.35 5.33
CA ARG A 3 8.36 7.73 5.85
C ARG A 3 6.99 8.38 5.64
N ALA A 4 6.38 8.19 4.47
CA ALA A 4 5.06 8.73 4.14
C ALA A 4 3.98 8.10 5.04
N ILE A 5 4.02 6.78 5.24
CA ILE A 5 3.08 6.09 6.14
C ILE A 5 3.26 6.59 7.58
N LYS A 6 4.49 6.68 8.08
CA LYS A 6 4.76 7.21 9.42
C LYS A 6 4.25 8.65 9.60
N ARG A 7 4.43 9.52 8.59
CA ARG A 7 3.88 10.88 8.60
C ARG A 7 2.34 10.90 8.58
N ALA A 8 1.72 9.98 7.86
CA ALA A 8 0.26 9.90 7.74
C ALA A 8 -0.43 9.36 9.01
N THR A 9 0.20 8.39 9.69
CA THR A 9 -0.43 7.57 10.75
C THR A 9 0.21 7.73 12.13
N GLY A 10 1.40 8.33 12.22
CA GLY A 10 2.22 8.36 13.43
C GLY A 10 2.92 7.03 13.75
N LYS A 11 2.71 5.97 12.95
CA LYS A 11 3.25 4.63 13.19
C LYS A 11 4.15 4.17 12.05
N VAL A 12 5.22 3.46 12.38
CA VAL A 12 6.07 2.80 11.37
C VAL A 12 5.28 1.63 10.77
N PRO A 13 5.18 1.50 9.44
CA PRO A 13 4.49 0.37 8.83
C PRO A 13 5.23 -0.94 9.06
N ALA A 14 4.48 -2.02 9.24
CA ALA A 14 5.03 -3.37 9.20
C ALA A 14 5.42 -3.73 7.77
N LEU A 15 6.55 -4.42 7.62
CA LEU A 15 6.90 -5.10 6.36
C LEU A 15 6.34 -6.52 6.43
N ILE A 16 5.41 -6.82 5.53
CA ILE A 16 4.69 -8.09 5.51
C ILE A 16 4.79 -8.76 4.14
N LYS A 17 4.54 -10.07 4.13
CA LYS A 17 4.20 -10.83 2.92
C LYS A 17 2.69 -11.11 2.93
N SER A 18 2.11 -11.32 1.76
CA SER A 18 0.72 -11.72 1.58
C SER A 18 0.65 -12.99 0.74
N GLY A 19 -0.40 -13.80 0.96
CA GLY A 19 -0.72 -14.96 0.11
C GLY A 19 -1.41 -14.58 -1.20
N GLY A 20 -1.85 -13.32 -1.35
CA GLY A 20 -2.44 -12.81 -2.59
C GLY A 20 -1.43 -12.72 -3.74
N SER A 21 -1.92 -12.83 -4.96
CA SER A 21 -1.08 -12.79 -6.18
C SER A 21 -1.37 -11.54 -7.01
N ILE A 22 -0.33 -10.78 -7.34
CA ILE A 22 -0.37 -9.64 -8.27
C ILE A 22 0.76 -9.83 -9.31
N PRO A 23 0.53 -10.63 -10.37
CA PRO A 23 1.60 -11.06 -11.29
C PRO A 23 2.34 -9.93 -12.00
N VAL A 24 1.67 -8.79 -12.23
CA VAL A 24 2.25 -7.65 -12.96
C VAL A 24 3.51 -7.09 -12.30
N ALA A 25 3.67 -7.18 -10.97
CA ALA A 25 4.89 -6.71 -10.30
C ALA A 25 6.13 -7.51 -10.71
N GLY A 26 5.99 -8.83 -10.85
CA GLY A 26 7.07 -9.68 -11.38
C GLY A 26 7.39 -9.34 -12.84
N MET A 27 6.37 -9.09 -13.65
CA MET A 27 6.55 -8.68 -15.05
C MET A 27 7.24 -7.32 -15.19
N LEU A 28 6.92 -6.35 -14.34
CA LEU A 28 7.58 -5.03 -14.34
C LEU A 28 9.08 -5.17 -14.02
N LYS A 29 9.43 -6.05 -13.08
CA LYS A 29 10.83 -6.30 -12.75
C LYS A 29 11.56 -6.99 -13.89
N ASP A 30 10.99 -8.05 -14.45
CA ASP A 30 11.59 -8.86 -15.51
C ASP A 30 11.76 -8.07 -16.81
N LYS A 31 10.71 -7.36 -17.25
CA LYS A 31 10.72 -6.68 -18.55
C LYS A 31 11.36 -5.30 -18.53
N LEU A 32 11.24 -4.57 -17.42
CA LEU A 32 11.63 -3.15 -17.34
C LEU A 32 12.67 -2.87 -16.25
N GLY A 33 13.07 -3.86 -15.46
CA GLY A 33 14.00 -3.69 -14.35
C GLY A 33 13.42 -2.94 -13.13
N LEU A 34 12.14 -2.59 -13.17
CA LEU A 34 11.51 -1.71 -12.18
C LEU A 34 11.20 -2.44 -10.87
N ASP A 35 11.63 -1.84 -9.76
CA ASP A 35 11.23 -2.28 -8.43
C ASP A 35 9.82 -1.78 -8.09
N THR A 36 9.01 -2.66 -7.50
CA THR A 36 7.63 -2.38 -7.13
C THR A 36 7.48 -2.32 -5.62
N ILE A 37 6.69 -1.36 -5.13
CA ILE A 37 6.29 -1.29 -3.72
C ILE A 37 4.80 -1.56 -3.63
N PHE A 38 4.42 -2.53 -2.80
CA PHE A 38 3.03 -2.72 -2.40
C PHE A 38 2.73 -1.95 -1.12
N MET A 39 1.73 -1.07 -1.16
CA MET A 39 1.27 -0.30 -0.01
C MET A 39 -0.18 -0.68 0.29
N GLY A 40 -0.37 -1.52 1.32
CA GLY A 40 -1.69 -1.98 1.76
C GLY A 40 -2.26 -1.13 2.88
N PHE A 41 -3.59 -0.91 2.85
CA PHE A 41 -4.35 -0.22 3.90
C PHE A 41 -5.60 -1.02 4.33
N GLY A 42 -5.87 -2.15 3.68
CA GLY A 42 -6.97 -3.03 4.05
C GLY A 42 -6.68 -3.82 5.31
N LEU A 43 -7.76 -4.34 5.89
CA LEU A 43 -7.76 -5.18 7.07
C LEU A 43 -8.14 -6.61 6.68
N ASP A 44 -7.76 -7.57 7.53
CA ASP A 44 -8.03 -9.00 7.27
C ASP A 44 -9.54 -9.31 7.19
N ASP A 45 -10.39 -8.46 7.78
CA ASP A 45 -11.85 -8.58 7.76
C ASP A 45 -12.54 -7.85 6.59
N ASP A 46 -11.78 -7.30 5.64
CA ASP A 46 -12.34 -6.63 4.45
C ASP A 46 -13.03 -7.62 3.50
N ARG A 47 -12.74 -8.94 3.60
CA ARG A 47 -13.42 -10.02 2.87
C ARG A 47 -13.38 -9.85 1.35
N VAL A 48 -12.24 -9.46 0.81
CA VAL A 48 -12.02 -9.33 -0.64
C VAL A 48 -12.47 -10.62 -1.35
N HIS A 49 -13.39 -10.50 -2.31
CA HIS A 49 -14.03 -11.61 -3.03
C HIS A 49 -14.98 -12.49 -2.19
N SER A 50 -15.60 -11.96 -1.15
CA SER A 50 -16.55 -12.68 -0.30
C SER A 50 -17.75 -11.81 0.12
N PRO A 51 -18.88 -12.41 0.56
CA PRO A 51 -20.04 -11.63 0.99
C PRO A 51 -19.75 -10.68 2.15
N ASN A 52 -20.36 -9.50 2.09
CA ASN A 52 -20.10 -8.36 2.98
C ASN A 52 -18.65 -7.86 2.89
N GLU A 53 -18.07 -7.90 1.69
CA GLU A 53 -16.84 -7.16 1.38
C GLU A 53 -17.02 -5.69 1.78
N LYS A 54 -16.05 -5.15 2.52
CA LYS A 54 -16.09 -3.78 3.02
C LYS A 54 -14.70 -3.15 2.96
N PHE A 55 -14.67 -1.85 3.21
CA PHE A 55 -13.45 -1.13 3.44
C PHE A 55 -13.70 0.02 4.41
N GLU A 56 -12.89 0.13 5.47
CA GLU A 56 -13.05 1.16 6.49
C GLU A 56 -12.78 2.56 5.92
N LEU A 57 -13.66 3.53 6.23
CA LEU A 57 -13.46 4.93 5.81
C LEU A 57 -12.18 5.54 6.42
N SER A 58 -11.76 5.05 7.59
CA SER A 58 -10.48 5.43 8.20
C SER A 58 -9.31 4.94 7.33
N CYS A 59 -9.34 3.70 6.84
CA CYS A 59 -8.35 3.14 5.94
C CYS A 59 -8.32 3.87 4.60
N PHE A 60 -9.47 4.24 4.04
CA PHE A 60 -9.56 5.06 2.83
C PHE A 60 -8.89 6.42 2.98
N ARG A 61 -9.23 7.17 4.04
CA ARG A 61 -8.64 8.49 4.31
C ARG A 61 -7.15 8.39 4.61
N MET A 62 -6.73 7.36 5.34
CA MET A 62 -5.33 7.07 5.63
C MET A 62 -4.55 6.76 4.35
N GLY A 63 -5.10 5.94 3.46
CA GLY A 63 -4.54 5.62 2.16
C GLY A 63 -4.36 6.87 1.29
N ALA A 64 -5.42 7.68 1.14
CA ALA A 64 -5.37 8.91 0.36
C ALA A 64 -4.29 9.88 0.87
N ARG A 65 -4.27 10.14 2.19
CA ARG A 65 -3.26 11.00 2.82
C ARG A 65 -1.84 10.45 2.62
N THR A 66 -1.67 9.14 2.77
CA THR A 66 -0.37 8.48 2.60
C THR A 66 0.15 8.61 1.18
N HIS A 67 -0.71 8.44 0.16
CA HIS A 67 -0.28 8.56 -1.25
C HIS A 67 0.15 9.99 -1.59
N ALA A 68 -0.58 11.00 -1.12
CA ALA A 68 -0.17 12.40 -1.30
C ALA A 68 1.21 12.68 -0.66
N LEU A 69 1.41 12.21 0.58
CA LEU A 69 2.70 12.32 1.27
C LEU A 69 3.79 11.49 0.59
N PHE A 70 3.46 10.36 -0.02
CA PHE A 70 4.43 9.53 -0.73
C PHE A 70 4.99 10.24 -1.96
N MET A 71 4.15 10.95 -2.71
CA MET A 71 4.62 11.78 -3.83
C MET A 71 5.56 12.90 -3.36
N ASP A 72 5.26 13.55 -2.23
CA ASP A 72 6.17 14.53 -1.62
C ASP A 72 7.51 13.88 -1.19
N GLU A 73 7.47 12.70 -0.57
CA GLU A 73 8.66 11.95 -0.18
C GLU A 73 9.51 11.48 -1.37
N LEU A 74 8.91 11.23 -2.53
CA LEU A 74 9.62 10.84 -3.76
C LEU A 74 10.33 12.02 -4.43
N ARG A 75 9.84 13.25 -4.22
CA ARG A 75 10.46 14.46 -4.76
C ARG A 75 11.68 14.90 -3.94
N ARG A 76 11.82 14.41 -2.71
CA ARG A 76 12.95 14.75 -1.85
C ARG A 76 14.24 14.15 -2.44
N PRO A 77 15.35 14.93 -2.46
CA PRO A 77 16.64 14.46 -2.95
C PRO A 77 17.19 13.31 -2.11
#